data_AF-A0A368TMP0-F1
#
_entry.id   AF-A0A368TMP0-F1
#
_cell.length_a   1.000
_cell.length_b   1.000
_cell.length_c   1.000
_cell.angle_alpha   90.00
_cell.angle_beta   90.00
_cell.angle_gamma   90.00
#
_symmetry.space_group_name_H-M   'P 1'
#
loop_
_entity.id
_entity.type
_entity.pdbx_description
1 polymer ?
#
loop_
_entity_poly.entity_id
_entity_poly.type
_entity_poly.pdbx_seq_one_letter_code
_entity_poly.pdbx_strand_id
1 'polypeptide(L)'
;MSGWRYRLNQIQRERHGVHAPRYSEERKAAVLKKLLPPHSRSVTSVATEEGISDATLYSWLRKCREKGVPVPGYTQGDNEWSPDAKLAVVIETATMSETELGAYCREKGLYPEQIQQWKAACLQGAGRQEEQAEAAQKQRKEDRKTIKQLQAEVRRKDKVLAETTSLLVLSKKLEALYGEDPDSGEDD
;
A
#
# COMPACT_ATOMS: atom_id res chain seq x y z
N MET A 1 5.75 4.57 -16.85
CA MET A 1 5.23 5.89 -16.40
C MET A 1 5.57 6.13 -14.93
N SER A 2 6.85 6.04 -14.53
CA SER A 2 7.23 6.05 -13.09
C SER A 2 8.33 7.08 -12.77
N GLY A 3 9.00 7.65 -13.79
CA GLY A 3 10.06 8.65 -13.59
C GLY A 3 9.55 10.04 -13.23
N TRP A 4 8.36 10.41 -13.69
CA TRP A 4 7.77 11.73 -13.42
C TRP A 4 7.33 11.89 -11.97
N ARG A 5 6.79 10.83 -11.35
CA ARG A 5 6.43 10.81 -9.93
C ARG A 5 7.64 10.90 -9.01
N TYR A 6 8.75 10.26 -9.38
CA TYR A 6 10.00 10.36 -8.63
C TYR A 6 10.63 11.76 -8.75
N ARG A 7 10.72 12.34 -9.95
CA ARG A 7 11.24 13.70 -10.14
C ARG A 7 10.36 14.77 -9.49
N LEU A 8 9.04 14.62 -9.50
CA LEU A 8 8.15 15.58 -8.83
C LEU A 8 8.31 15.52 -7.30
N ASN A 9 8.47 14.32 -6.73
CA ASN A 9 8.78 14.17 -5.30
C ASN A 9 10.17 14.70 -4.96
N GLN A 10 11.15 14.55 -5.85
CA GLN A 10 12.51 15.05 -5.64
C GLN A 10 12.55 16.59 -5.69
N ILE A 11 11.86 17.20 -6.64
CA ILE A 11 11.73 18.67 -6.77
C ILE A 11 10.90 19.27 -5.60
N GLN A 12 9.89 18.56 -5.11
CA GLN A 12 9.14 18.95 -3.91
C GLN A 12 10.01 18.84 -2.64
N ARG A 13 10.85 17.81 -2.52
CA ARG A 13 11.77 17.60 -1.39
C ARG A 13 12.94 18.59 -1.40
N GLU A 14 13.39 19.02 -2.58
CA GLU A 14 14.44 20.04 -2.77
C GLU A 14 13.91 21.46 -2.55
N ARG A 15 12.65 21.77 -2.91
CA ARG A 15 12.02 23.07 -2.57
C ARG A 15 11.70 23.24 -1.09
N HIS A 16 11.46 22.15 -0.36
CA HIS A 16 11.28 22.15 1.10
C HIS A 16 12.57 21.76 1.85
N GLY A 17 13.68 22.38 1.48
CA GLY A 17 14.80 22.59 2.40
C GLY A 17 14.40 23.53 3.54
N VAL A 18 13.42 23.14 4.37
CA VAL A 18 13.05 23.89 5.56
C VAL A 18 14.21 23.74 6.52
N HIS A 19 15.00 24.81 6.63
CA HIS A 19 15.99 24.97 7.68
C HIS A 19 15.26 24.81 9.01
N ALA A 20 15.30 23.61 9.59
CA ALA A 20 14.63 23.34 10.85
C ALA A 20 15.26 24.27 11.89
N PRO A 21 14.50 25.23 12.45
CA PRO A 21 15.07 26.12 13.45
C PRO A 21 15.67 25.27 14.56
N ARG A 22 16.92 25.55 14.93
CA ARG A 22 17.56 24.85 16.05
C ARG A 22 16.93 25.36 17.34
N TYR A 23 15.84 24.72 17.75
CA TYR A 23 15.24 24.95 19.07
C TYR A 23 16.12 24.28 20.14
N SER A 24 16.37 24.97 21.24
CA SER A 24 17.02 24.38 22.42
C SER A 24 16.17 23.24 22.98
N GLU A 25 16.81 22.24 23.59
CA GLU A 25 16.12 21.10 24.19
C GLU A 25 15.17 21.53 25.32
N GLU A 26 15.55 22.57 26.08
CA GLU A 26 14.71 23.18 27.12
C GLU A 26 13.40 23.74 26.55
N ARG A 27 13.48 24.46 25.42
CA ARG A 27 12.29 25.02 24.75
C ARG A 27 11.40 23.92 24.19
N LYS A 28 11.99 22.88 23.57
CA LYS A 28 11.23 21.71 23.08
C LYS A 28 10.48 21.02 24.23
N ALA A 29 11.15 20.78 25.35
CA ALA A 29 10.56 20.12 26.51
C ALA A 29 9.40 20.93 27.12
N ALA A 30 9.56 22.26 27.25
CA ALA A 30 8.51 23.14 27.77
C ALA A 30 7.25 23.13 26.89
N VAL A 31 7.43 23.18 25.57
CA VAL A 31 6.34 23.13 24.59
C VAL A 31 5.67 21.76 24.60
N LEU A 32 6.44 20.66 24.63
CA LEU A 32 5.91 19.31 24.71
C LEU A 32 5.14 19.06 26.02
N LYS A 33 5.54 19.64 27.15
CA LYS A 33 4.82 19.55 28.42
C LYS A 33 3.40 20.14 28.34
N LYS A 34 3.18 21.14 27.48
CA LYS A 34 1.85 21.72 27.23
C LYS A 34 0.97 20.83 26.35
N LEU A 35 1.59 20.11 25.41
CA LEU A 35 0.92 19.26 24.42
C LEU A 35 0.64 17.82 24.91
N LEU A 36 1.46 17.31 25.83
CA LEU A 36 1.32 15.98 26.40
C LEU A 36 0.40 15.99 27.65
N PRO A 37 -0.08 14.82 28.10
CA PRO A 37 -0.79 14.72 29.38
C PRO A 37 0.10 15.26 30.51
N PRO A 38 -0.44 16.04 31.47
CA PRO A 38 -1.86 16.16 31.83
C PRO A 38 -2.64 17.30 31.14
N HIS A 39 -2.00 18.21 30.42
CA HIS A 39 -2.68 19.41 29.88
C HIS A 39 -3.32 19.20 28.51
N SER A 40 -2.74 18.33 27.68
CA SER A 40 -3.30 17.88 26.38
C SER A 40 -3.86 19.02 25.51
N ARG A 41 -3.16 20.17 25.44
CA ARG A 41 -3.62 21.35 24.67
C ARG A 41 -3.55 21.08 23.17
N SER A 42 -4.39 21.78 22.39
CA SER A 42 -4.40 21.64 20.94
C SER A 42 -3.09 22.15 20.31
N VAL A 43 -2.63 21.44 19.28
CA VAL A 43 -1.42 21.80 18.52
C VAL A 43 -1.53 23.20 17.95
N THR A 44 -2.71 23.59 17.47
CA THR A 44 -2.98 24.91 16.87
C THR A 44 -2.84 26.05 17.88
N SER A 45 -3.36 25.90 19.11
CA SER A 45 -3.22 26.91 20.17
C SER A 45 -1.75 27.10 20.52
N VAL A 46 -1.03 26.00 20.72
CA VAL A 46 0.39 26.03 21.10
C VAL A 46 1.27 26.56 19.96
N ALA A 47 0.93 26.27 18.71
CA ALA A 47 1.60 26.83 17.53
C ALA A 47 1.51 28.35 17.51
N THR A 48 0.31 28.90 17.76
CA THR A 48 0.09 30.35 17.82
C THR A 48 0.76 31.02 19.01
N GLU A 49 0.73 30.38 20.19
CA GLU A 49 1.33 30.92 21.42
C GLU A 49 2.86 30.95 21.36
N GLU A 50 3.48 29.90 20.83
CA GLU A 50 4.93 29.70 20.87
C GLU A 50 5.64 30.18 19.60
N GLY A 51 4.87 30.55 18.56
CA GLY A 51 5.38 30.94 17.25
C GLY A 51 6.09 29.80 16.52
N ILE A 52 5.62 28.56 16.72
CA ILE A 52 6.19 27.36 16.12
C ILE A 52 5.22 26.83 15.07
N SER A 53 5.72 26.43 13.91
CA SER A 53 4.84 25.87 12.87
C SER A 53 4.20 24.56 13.33
N ASP A 54 2.93 24.36 12.97
CA ASP A 54 2.20 23.13 13.28
C ASP A 54 2.97 21.88 12.83
N ALA A 55 3.58 21.94 11.63
CA ALA A 55 4.39 20.86 11.08
C ALA A 55 5.56 20.46 12.00
N THR A 56 6.19 21.43 12.66
CA THR A 56 7.30 21.16 13.60
C THR A 56 6.79 20.50 14.87
N LEU A 57 5.67 20.99 15.43
CA LEU A 57 5.03 20.39 16.61
C LEU A 57 4.58 18.96 16.34
N TYR A 58 3.96 18.69 15.18
CA TYR A 58 3.61 17.34 14.76
C TYR A 58 4.85 16.44 14.60
N SER A 59 5.97 16.97 14.10
CA SER A 59 7.22 16.21 14.00
C SER A 59 7.78 15.82 15.37
N TRP A 60 7.66 16.69 16.38
CA TRP A 60 8.12 16.40 17.75
C TRP A 60 7.20 15.43 18.45
N LEU A 61 5.89 15.59 18.30
CA LEU A 61 4.91 14.62 18.78
C LEU A 61 5.15 13.25 18.16
N ARG A 62 5.46 13.17 16.87
CA ARG A 62 5.84 11.91 16.20
C ARG A 62 7.08 11.27 16.83
N LYS A 63 8.12 12.05 17.12
CA LYS A 63 9.32 11.55 17.83
C LYS A 63 9.03 11.11 19.26
N CYS A 64 8.10 11.76 19.96
CA CYS A 64 7.63 11.31 21.26
C CYS A 64 6.89 9.96 21.16
N ARG A 65 6.11 9.74 20.10
CA ARG A 65 5.45 8.44 19.82
C ARG A 65 6.47 7.32 19.60
N GLU A 66 7.49 7.58 18.78
CA GLU A 66 8.58 6.60 18.54
C GLU A 66 9.31 6.21 19.83
N LYS A 67 9.30 7.09 20.84
CA LYS A 67 9.84 6.84 22.18
C LYS A 67 8.84 6.23 23.17
N GLY A 68 7.63 5.90 22.73
CA GLY A 68 6.59 5.29 23.56
C GLY A 68 5.84 6.25 24.49
N VAL A 69 5.94 7.58 24.26
CA VAL A 69 5.22 8.57 25.07
C VAL A 69 3.77 8.71 24.56
N PRO A 70 2.75 8.59 25.43
CA PRO A 70 1.35 8.77 25.05
C PRO A 70 1.10 10.18 24.52
N VAL A 71 0.69 10.32 23.25
CA VAL A 71 0.38 11.60 22.61
C VAL A 71 -1.15 11.76 22.48
N PRO A 72 -1.74 12.86 22.98
CA PRO A 72 -3.17 13.12 22.85
C PRO A 72 -3.61 13.25 21.38
N GLY A 73 -4.76 12.66 21.03
CA GLY A 73 -5.33 12.72 19.68
C GLY A 73 -4.68 11.80 18.65
N TYR A 74 -3.73 10.94 19.06
CA TYR A 74 -3.23 9.85 18.25
C TYR A 74 -3.75 8.53 18.79
N THR A 75 -4.70 7.93 18.06
CA THR A 75 -4.89 6.49 18.13
C THR A 75 -4.01 5.85 17.07
N GLN A 76 -3.34 4.75 17.40
CA GLN A 76 -2.72 3.92 16.37
C GLN A 76 -3.80 3.63 15.33
N GLY A 77 -3.56 4.03 14.08
CA GLY A 77 -4.52 3.76 13.02
C GLY A 77 -4.75 2.25 12.92
N ASP A 78 -5.93 1.83 12.49
CA ASP A 78 -6.31 0.41 12.39
C ASP A 78 -5.29 -0.43 11.59
N ASN A 79 -4.48 0.20 10.74
CA ASN A 79 -3.47 -0.46 9.91
C ASN A 79 -2.12 -0.74 10.62
N GLU A 80 -1.89 -0.19 11.82
CA GLU A 80 -0.65 -0.39 12.59
C GLU A 80 -0.75 -1.57 13.59
N TRP A 81 -1.97 -2.05 13.86
CA TRP A 81 -2.22 -3.22 14.71
C TRP A 81 -2.13 -4.52 13.91
N SER A 82 -1.33 -5.47 14.41
CA SER A 82 -1.30 -6.81 13.81
C SER A 82 -2.65 -7.52 13.97
N PRO A 83 -3.03 -8.43 13.05
CA PRO A 83 -4.27 -9.20 13.18
C PRO A 83 -4.37 -9.95 14.51
N ASP A 84 -3.25 -10.52 14.98
CA ASP A 84 -3.18 -11.23 16.26
C ASP A 84 -3.42 -10.29 17.45
N ALA A 85 -2.87 -9.08 17.41
CA ALA A 85 -3.09 -8.08 18.46
C ALA A 85 -4.55 -7.58 18.48
N LYS A 86 -5.18 -7.41 17.31
CA LYS A 86 -6.61 -7.08 17.22
C LYS A 86 -7.47 -8.18 17.82
N LEU A 87 -7.16 -9.44 17.53
CA LEU A 87 -7.88 -10.58 18.09
C LEU A 87 -7.71 -10.66 19.61
N ALA A 88 -6.49 -10.47 20.13
CA ALA A 88 -6.24 -10.45 21.57
C ALA A 88 -7.08 -9.39 22.29
N VAL A 89 -7.10 -8.16 21.77
CA VAL A 89 -7.94 -7.07 22.29
C VAL A 89 -9.43 -7.44 22.27
N VAL A 90 -9.91 -8.04 21.18
CA VAL A 90 -11.31 -8.48 21.06
C VAL A 90 -11.66 -9.54 22.11
N ILE A 91 -10.75 -10.46 22.39
CA ILE A 91 -10.92 -11.52 23.40
C ILE A 91 -10.90 -10.93 24.82
N GLU A 92 -9.92 -10.09 25.13
CA GLU A 92 -9.79 -9.42 26.44
C GLU A 92 -11.02 -8.57 26.76
N THR A 93 -11.54 -7.86 25.76
CA THR A 93 -12.71 -6.98 25.89
C THR A 93 -14.04 -7.72 25.72
N ALA A 94 -14.05 -9.05 25.64
CA ALA A 94 -15.28 -9.83 25.52
C ALA A 94 -16.04 -9.93 26.85
N THR A 95 -15.33 -9.94 27.98
CA THR A 95 -15.92 -10.08 29.33
C THR A 95 -16.02 -8.77 30.10
N MET A 96 -15.48 -7.68 29.55
CA MET A 96 -15.45 -6.36 30.20
C MET A 96 -16.81 -5.65 30.07
N SER A 97 -17.21 -4.95 31.14
CA SER A 97 -18.35 -4.03 31.14
C SER A 97 -18.04 -2.74 30.37
N GLU A 98 -19.05 -1.93 30.04
CA GLU A 98 -18.89 -0.70 29.25
C GLU A 98 -17.96 0.32 29.93
N THR A 99 -17.98 0.38 31.26
CA THR A 99 -17.10 1.25 32.06
C THR A 99 -15.64 0.79 32.03
N GLU A 100 -15.41 -0.52 32.14
CA GLU A 100 -14.08 -1.14 32.04
C GLU A 100 -13.53 -1.03 30.63
N LEU A 101 -14.37 -1.21 29.61
CA LEU A 101 -13.99 -1.04 28.21
C LEU A 101 -13.56 0.39 27.93
N GLY A 102 -14.25 1.39 28.49
CA GLY A 102 -13.85 2.80 28.39
C GLY A 102 -12.50 3.09 29.06
N ALA A 103 -12.21 2.49 30.21
CA ALA A 103 -10.91 2.60 30.88
C ALA A 103 -9.78 1.93 30.07
N TYR A 104 -10.03 0.72 29.60
CA TYR A 104 -9.11 -0.05 28.75
C TYR A 104 -8.77 0.70 27.45
N CYS A 105 -9.80 1.26 26.79
CA CYS A 105 -9.65 2.08 25.60
C CYS A 105 -8.73 3.29 25.80
N ARG A 106 -8.86 3.98 26.94
CA ARG A 106 -8.00 5.12 27.28
C ARG A 106 -6.55 4.71 27.55
N GLU A 107 -6.34 3.55 28.18
CA GLU A 107 -5.00 3.02 28.46
C GLU A 107 -4.29 2.57 27.18
N LYS A 108 -5.01 1.87 26.29
CA LYS A 108 -4.46 1.32 25.05
C LYS A 108 -4.47 2.30 23.87
N GLY A 109 -5.10 3.46 24.02
CA GLY A 109 -5.26 4.43 22.92
C GLY A 109 -6.16 3.91 21.80
N LEU A 110 -7.24 3.23 22.18
CA LEU A 110 -8.24 2.64 21.29
C LEU A 110 -9.61 3.29 21.50
N TYR A 111 -10.48 3.21 20.49
CA TYR A 111 -11.88 3.59 20.60
C TYR A 111 -12.78 2.36 20.73
N PRO A 112 -13.86 2.43 21.53
CA PRO A 112 -14.87 1.38 21.62
C PRO A 112 -15.39 0.92 20.25
N GLU A 113 -15.58 1.86 19.33
CA GLU A 113 -16.07 1.61 17.98
C GLU A 113 -15.10 0.76 17.17
N GLN A 114 -13.78 0.93 17.34
CA GLN A 114 -12.76 0.11 16.66
C GLN A 114 -12.83 -1.34 17.12
N ILE A 115 -12.99 -1.56 18.42
CA ILE A 115 -13.13 -2.91 19.00
C ILE A 115 -14.40 -3.57 18.46
N GLN A 116 -15.51 -2.83 18.36
CA GLN A 116 -16.76 -3.35 17.78
C GLN A 116 -16.60 -3.68 16.29
N GLN A 117 -15.90 -2.86 15.52
CA GLN A 117 -15.59 -3.15 14.13
C GLN A 117 -14.73 -4.42 13.98
N TRP A 118 -13.73 -4.61 14.84
CA TRP A 118 -12.91 -5.81 14.82
C TRP A 118 -13.71 -7.05 15.24
N LYS A 119 -14.57 -6.95 16.24
CA LYS A 119 -15.55 -7.99 16.61
C LYS A 119 -16.41 -8.39 15.42
N ALA A 120 -17.00 -7.41 14.73
CA ALA A 120 -17.82 -7.64 13.55
C ALA A 120 -17.03 -8.27 12.39
N ALA A 121 -15.80 -7.80 12.14
CA ALA A 121 -14.93 -8.35 11.12
C ALA A 121 -14.54 -9.82 11.40
N CYS A 122 -14.25 -10.17 12.65
CA CYS A 122 -13.97 -11.55 13.07
C CYS A 122 -15.18 -12.45 12.80
N LEU A 123 -16.39 -12.04 13.18
CA LEU A 123 -17.61 -12.81 12.96
C LEU A 123 -17.95 -12.96 11.48
N GLN A 124 -17.82 -11.88 10.70
CA GLN A 124 -18.04 -11.92 9.25
C GLN A 124 -17.01 -12.79 8.53
N GLY A 125 -15.75 -12.73 8.93
CA GLY A 125 -14.68 -13.56 8.38
C GLY A 125 -14.96 -15.05 8.61
N ALA A 126 -15.36 -15.42 9.83
CA ALA A 126 -15.71 -16.79 10.17
C ALA A 126 -16.93 -17.29 9.39
N GLY A 127 -17.99 -16.49 9.27
CA GLY A 127 -19.20 -16.87 8.53
C GLY A 127 -19.03 -16.94 7.01
N ARG A 128 -18.14 -16.12 6.43
CA ARG A 128 -17.93 -16.05 4.97
C ARG A 128 -16.82 -16.96 4.46
N GLN A 129 -16.08 -17.65 5.33
CA GLN A 129 -14.92 -18.44 4.93
C GLN A 129 -15.29 -19.57 3.96
N GLU A 130 -16.39 -20.28 4.22
CA GLU A 130 -16.85 -21.39 3.37
C GLU A 130 -17.37 -20.87 2.02
N GLU A 131 -18.22 -19.83 2.03
CA GLU A 131 -18.76 -19.21 0.81
C GLU A 131 -17.65 -18.64 -0.08
N GLN A 132 -16.64 -17.98 0.50
CA GLN A 132 -15.50 -17.46 -0.23
C GLN A 132 -14.63 -18.58 -0.80
N ALA A 133 -14.42 -19.68 -0.06
CA ALA A 133 -13.67 -20.83 -0.54
C ALA A 133 -14.37 -21.50 -1.74
N GLU A 134 -15.68 -21.68 -1.68
CA GLU A 134 -16.46 -22.24 -2.78
C GLU A 134 -16.47 -21.32 -4.02
N ALA A 135 -16.68 -20.02 -3.83
CA ALA A 135 -16.64 -19.04 -4.91
C ALA A 135 -15.25 -19.00 -5.57
N ALA A 136 -14.19 -18.99 -4.77
CA ALA A 136 -12.81 -19.05 -5.27
C ALA A 136 -12.54 -20.35 -6.03
N GLN A 137 -13.09 -21.49 -5.58
CA GLN A 137 -12.93 -22.76 -6.28
C GLN A 137 -13.67 -22.77 -7.64
N LYS A 138 -14.88 -22.21 -7.71
CA LYS A 138 -15.63 -22.05 -8.96
C LYS A 138 -14.86 -21.18 -9.95
N GLN A 139 -14.38 -20.01 -9.50
CA GLN A 139 -13.55 -19.12 -10.30
C GLN A 139 -12.30 -19.81 -10.84
N ARG A 140 -11.56 -20.54 -9.98
CA ARG A 140 -10.37 -21.30 -10.39
C ARG A 140 -10.67 -22.35 -11.46
N LYS A 141 -11.84 -22.98 -11.41
CA LYS A 141 -12.26 -23.96 -12.43
C LYS A 141 -12.54 -23.28 -13.77
N GLU A 142 -13.20 -22.14 -13.75
CA GLU A 142 -13.49 -21.33 -14.95
C GLU A 142 -12.21 -20.80 -15.57
N ASP A 143 -11.36 -20.16 -14.78
CA ASP A 143 -10.06 -19.64 -15.23
C ASP A 143 -9.21 -20.75 -15.85
N ARG A 144 -9.20 -21.95 -15.25
CA ARG A 144 -8.47 -23.10 -15.80
C ARG A 144 -9.01 -23.54 -17.17
N LYS A 145 -10.32 -23.45 -17.39
CA LYS A 145 -10.92 -23.76 -18.69
C LYS A 145 -10.51 -22.71 -19.73
N THR A 146 -10.61 -21.43 -19.37
CA THR A 146 -10.23 -20.31 -20.22
C THR A 146 -8.75 -20.37 -20.59
N ILE A 147 -7.86 -20.62 -19.63
CA ILE A 147 -6.42 -20.78 -19.88
C ILE A 147 -6.15 -21.91 -20.86
N LYS A 148 -6.81 -23.08 -20.71
CA LYS A 148 -6.64 -24.19 -21.65
C LYS A 148 -7.12 -23.85 -23.05
N GLN A 149 -8.26 -23.15 -23.18
CA GLN A 149 -8.80 -22.72 -24.47
C GLN A 149 -7.84 -21.73 -25.16
N LEU A 150 -7.39 -20.71 -24.44
CA LEU A 150 -6.44 -19.73 -24.94
C LEU A 150 -5.11 -20.38 -25.34
N GLN A 151 -4.59 -21.31 -24.54
CA GLN A 151 -3.37 -22.06 -24.88
C GLN A 151 -3.55 -22.88 -26.16
N ALA A 152 -4.71 -23.49 -26.38
CA ALA A 152 -4.98 -24.25 -27.61
C ALA A 152 -5.08 -23.34 -28.83
N GLU A 153 -5.68 -22.16 -28.69
CA GLU A 153 -5.75 -21.16 -29.75
C GLU A 153 -4.37 -20.63 -30.12
N VAL A 154 -3.53 -20.30 -29.13
CA VAL A 154 -2.13 -19.89 -29.35
C VAL A 154 -1.38 -20.97 -30.12
N ARG A 155 -1.45 -22.24 -29.71
CA ARG A 155 -0.78 -23.35 -30.43
C ARG A 155 -1.25 -23.48 -31.88
N ARG A 156 -2.53 -23.27 -32.16
CA ARG A 156 -3.05 -23.31 -33.54
C ARG A 156 -2.49 -22.16 -34.37
N LYS A 157 -2.45 -20.94 -33.81
CA LYS A 157 -1.89 -19.75 -34.47
C LYS A 157 -0.39 -19.91 -34.72
N ASP A 158 0.36 -20.41 -33.74
CA ASP A 158 1.80 -20.67 -33.88
C ASP A 158 2.08 -21.71 -34.97
N LYS A 159 1.24 -22.75 -35.09
CA LYS A 159 1.37 -23.76 -36.16
C LYS A 159 1.19 -23.15 -37.54
N VAL A 160 0.13 -22.36 -37.75
CA VAL A 160 -0.12 -21.67 -39.03
C VAL A 160 1.00 -20.69 -39.34
N LEU A 161 1.49 -19.96 -38.32
CA LEU A 161 2.62 -19.06 -38.48
C LEU A 161 3.91 -19.81 -38.87
N ALA A 162 4.17 -20.97 -38.27
CA ALA A 162 5.30 -21.83 -38.60
C ALA A 162 5.22 -22.37 -40.04
N GLU A 163 4.02 -22.75 -40.50
CA GLU A 163 3.80 -23.20 -41.89
C GLU A 163 4.05 -22.05 -42.88
N THR A 164 3.50 -20.86 -42.65
CA THR A 164 3.72 -19.68 -43.51
C THR A 164 5.18 -19.24 -43.55
N THR A 165 5.86 -19.22 -42.39
CA THR A 165 7.28 -18.88 -42.33
C THR A 165 8.13 -19.90 -43.07
N SER A 166 7.80 -21.20 -43.00
CA SER A 166 8.49 -22.24 -43.77
C SER A 166 8.31 -22.03 -45.27
N LEU A 167 7.09 -21.70 -45.73
CA LEU A 167 6.83 -21.39 -47.15
C LEU A 167 7.62 -20.16 -47.63
N LEU A 168 7.66 -19.08 -46.84
CA LEU A 168 8.44 -17.87 -47.15
C LEU A 168 9.95 -18.15 -47.20
N VAL A 169 10.47 -19.00 -46.29
CA VAL A 169 11.88 -19.39 -46.32
C VAL A 169 12.19 -20.20 -47.57
N LEU A 170 11.31 -21.12 -47.97
CA LEU A 170 11.48 -21.91 -49.18
C LEU A 170 11.39 -21.04 -50.45
N SER A 171 10.44 -20.10 -50.52
CA SER A 171 10.35 -19.18 -51.67
C SER A 171 11.61 -18.34 -51.82
N LYS A 172 12.13 -17.79 -50.72
CA LYS A 172 13.39 -17.03 -50.72
C LYS A 172 14.59 -17.89 -51.13
N LYS A 173 14.65 -19.16 -50.72
CA LYS A 173 15.70 -20.08 -51.17
C LYS A 173 15.61 -20.40 -52.65
N LEU A 174 14.41 -20.55 -53.20
CA LEU A 174 14.20 -20.73 -54.64
C LEU A 174 14.59 -19.49 -55.43
N GLU A 175 14.19 -18.30 -54.98
CA GLU A 175 14.63 -17.02 -55.55
C GLU A 175 16.16 -16.89 -55.52
N ALA A 176 16.84 -17.30 -54.45
CA ALA A 176 18.30 -17.27 -54.41
C ALA A 176 18.98 -18.29 -55.38
N LEU A 177 18.31 -19.39 -55.72
CA LEU A 177 18.85 -20.41 -56.64
C LEU A 177 18.58 -20.07 -58.11
N TYR A 178 17.47 -19.38 -58.40
CA TYR A 178 16.97 -19.15 -59.77
C TYR A 178 16.77 -17.66 -60.13
N GLY A 179 16.96 -16.75 -59.18
CA GLY A 179 16.64 -15.32 -59.31
C GLY A 179 17.85 -14.39 -59.46
N GLU A 180 19.03 -14.93 -59.76
CA GLU A 180 20.18 -14.15 -60.25
C GLU A 180 20.52 -14.61 -61.68
N ASP A 181 19.88 -13.99 -62.66
CA ASP A 181 20.53 -13.66 -63.93
C ASP A 181 20.75 -12.13 -63.95
N PRO A 182 21.81 -11.60 -63.33
CA PRO A 182 22.26 -10.25 -63.61
C PRO A 182 23.16 -10.27 -64.85
N ASP A 183 22.64 -10.65 -66.01
CA ASP A 183 23.21 -10.20 -67.29
C ASP A 183 22.29 -10.50 -68.49
N SER A 184 21.36 -9.58 -68.73
CA SER A 184 20.81 -9.35 -70.08
C SER A 184 20.80 -7.84 -70.32
N GLY A 185 21.99 -7.25 -70.32
CA GLY A 185 22.21 -5.87 -70.69
C GLY A 185 23.69 -5.63 -70.95
N GLU A 186 24.02 -5.48 -72.24
CA GLU A 186 25.34 -5.22 -72.87
C GLU A 186 26.02 -6.54 -73.34
N ASP A 187 26.29 -6.80 -74.63
CA ASP A 187 26.76 -5.94 -75.73
C ASP A 187 26.24 -6.34 -77.13
N ASP A 188 26.25 -5.33 -78.02
CA ASP A 188 26.05 -5.23 -79.50
C ASP A 188 24.63 -5.30 -80.13
#